data_AF-A0A8J7MDV5-F1
#
_entry.id   AF-A0A8J7MDV5-F1
#
_cell.length_a   1.000
_cell.length_b   1.000
_cell.length_c   1.000
_cell.angle_alpha   90.00
_cell.angle_beta   90.00
_cell.angle_gamma   90.00
#
_symmetry.space_group_name_H-M   'P 1'
#
loop_
_entity.id
_entity.type
_entity.pdbx_description
1 polymer ?
#
loop_
_entity_poly.entity_id
_entity_poly.type
_entity_poly.pdbx_seq_one_letter_code
_entity_poly.pdbx_strand_id
1 'polypeptide(L)'
;MTRNIIKELDLTSVCEERTYYDQGEVDAFQNQYNIQLPASLLFALKEIGSAVMCSKIFKPIQSTGLTGDDAYLDILSFYCGALKGSDSLGGANKTFAGRMSPDLVVIADASGGDQICIDVKTSKVYYWRHDACEGELSEILIADSFDAFIDRLETPVEPERMEFTDAEIAATDARILRERGPESLERVRKIRAKYEKK
;
A
#
# COMPACT_ATOMS: atom_id res chain seq x y z
N MET A 1 -15.18 -21.88 -4.17
CA MET A 1 -15.93 -20.68 -3.78
C MET A 1 -15.03 -19.48 -4.06
N THR A 2 -14.90 -19.06 -5.32
CA THR A 2 -13.78 -18.18 -5.75
C THR A 2 -14.26 -17.06 -6.69
N ARG A 3 -15.57 -16.80 -6.72
CA ARG A 3 -16.21 -15.93 -7.74
C ARG A 3 -16.52 -14.50 -7.27
N ASN A 4 -16.31 -14.17 -5.98
CA ASN A 4 -16.66 -12.85 -5.44
C ASN A 4 -15.46 -11.93 -5.12
N ILE A 5 -14.22 -12.43 -5.08
CA ILE A 5 -13.04 -11.67 -4.61
C ILE A 5 -12.72 -10.47 -5.54
N ILE A 6 -13.02 -10.58 -6.84
CA ILE A 6 -12.59 -9.59 -7.85
C ILE A 6 -13.56 -8.41 -7.97
N LYS A 7 -14.79 -8.53 -7.46
CA LYS A 7 -15.81 -7.47 -7.63
C LYS A 7 -15.67 -6.29 -6.66
N GLU A 8 -14.93 -6.43 -5.56
CA GLU A 8 -14.80 -5.41 -4.50
C GLU A 8 -13.40 -4.81 -4.35
N LEU A 9 -12.36 -5.47 -4.86
CA LEU A 9 -11.12 -4.77 -5.19
C LEU A 9 -11.48 -3.84 -6.35
N ASP A 10 -11.70 -2.55 -6.07
CA ASP A 10 -11.88 -1.53 -7.08
C ASP A 10 -10.59 -1.39 -7.90
N LEU A 11 -10.39 -2.32 -8.83
CA LEU A 11 -9.26 -2.41 -9.77
C LEU A 11 -9.27 -1.29 -10.81
N THR A 12 -10.16 -0.29 -10.67
CA THR A 12 -10.12 0.95 -11.45
C THR A 12 -9.12 1.96 -10.89
N SER A 13 -8.63 1.77 -9.65
CA SER A 13 -7.58 2.59 -9.04
C SER A 13 -6.15 2.07 -9.31
N VAL A 14 -5.93 1.45 -10.47
CA VAL A 14 -4.60 1.02 -10.91
C VAL A 14 -3.90 2.23 -11.54
N CYS A 15 -2.80 2.66 -10.95
CA CYS A 15 -2.15 3.93 -11.29
C CYS A 15 -1.05 3.81 -12.36
N GLU A 16 -0.58 2.60 -12.68
CA GLU A 16 0.46 2.34 -13.68
C GLU A 16 0.15 1.09 -14.53
N GLU A 17 0.96 0.85 -15.58
CA GLU A 17 0.77 -0.28 -16.50
C GLU A 17 0.81 -1.63 -15.78
N ARG A 18 -0.19 -2.48 -16.05
CA ARG A 18 -0.19 -3.86 -15.57
C ARG A 18 0.93 -4.65 -16.25
N THR A 19 1.82 -5.26 -15.47
CA THR A 19 2.64 -6.37 -16.02
C THR A 19 1.89 -7.69 -15.85
N TYR A 20 1.93 -8.51 -16.89
CA TYR A 20 1.15 -9.74 -16.98
C TYR A 20 1.71 -10.84 -16.07
N TYR A 21 0.82 -11.68 -15.55
CA TYR A 21 1.19 -12.89 -14.84
C TYR A 21 2.03 -13.82 -15.73
N ASP A 22 3.17 -14.27 -15.22
CA ASP A 22 4.04 -15.26 -15.86
C ASP A 22 4.28 -16.44 -14.91
N GLN A 23 3.80 -17.63 -15.29
CA GLN A 23 3.97 -18.85 -14.50
C GLN A 23 5.44 -19.24 -14.34
N GLY A 24 6.25 -19.06 -15.38
CA GLY A 24 7.68 -19.38 -15.35
C GLY A 24 8.43 -18.49 -14.37
N GLU A 25 8.06 -17.20 -14.25
CA GLU A 25 8.64 -16.32 -13.24
C GLU A 25 8.25 -16.73 -11.82
N VAL A 26 6.98 -17.08 -11.59
CA VAL A 26 6.51 -17.57 -10.28
C VAL A 26 7.23 -18.85 -9.88
N ASP A 27 7.38 -19.80 -10.82
CA ASP A 27 8.08 -21.06 -10.58
C ASP A 27 9.55 -20.80 -10.24
N ALA A 28 10.22 -19.91 -10.97
CA ALA A 28 11.59 -19.55 -10.69
C ALA A 28 11.76 -18.80 -9.36
N PHE A 29 10.81 -17.96 -8.94
CA PHE A 29 10.80 -17.33 -7.61
C PHE A 29 10.68 -18.38 -6.49
N GLN A 30 9.69 -19.27 -6.60
CA GLN A 30 9.48 -20.35 -5.63
C GLN A 30 10.72 -21.25 -5.50
N ASN A 31 11.37 -21.56 -6.63
CA ASN A 31 12.61 -22.34 -6.65
C ASN A 31 13.80 -21.57 -6.04
N GLN A 32 13.97 -20.29 -6.37
CA GLN A 32 15.07 -19.46 -5.87
C GLN A 32 15.07 -19.35 -4.34
N TYR A 33 13.88 -19.15 -3.75
CA TYR A 33 13.72 -18.96 -2.31
C TYR A 33 13.36 -20.25 -1.58
N ASN A 34 13.19 -21.38 -2.29
CA ASN A 34 12.77 -22.68 -1.75
C ASN A 34 11.48 -22.59 -0.92
N ILE A 35 10.47 -21.92 -1.48
CA ILE A 35 9.15 -21.68 -0.87
C ILE A 35 8.03 -22.12 -1.81
N GLN A 36 6.81 -22.19 -1.28
CA GLN A 36 5.59 -22.39 -2.08
C GLN A 36 4.63 -21.26 -1.75
N LEU A 37 4.24 -20.48 -2.76
CA LEU A 37 3.30 -19.39 -2.56
C LEU A 37 1.90 -19.94 -2.28
N PRO A 38 1.16 -19.37 -1.31
CA PRO A 38 -0.21 -19.76 -1.05
C PRO A 38 -1.11 -19.65 -2.28
N ALA A 39 -2.08 -20.57 -2.41
CA ALA A 39 -2.96 -20.62 -3.57
C ALA A 39 -3.78 -19.34 -3.79
N SER A 40 -4.16 -18.66 -2.71
CA SER A 40 -4.87 -17.38 -2.76
C SER A 40 -3.98 -16.25 -3.26
N LEU A 41 -2.70 -16.21 -2.88
CA LEU A 41 -1.74 -15.28 -3.43
C LEU A 41 -1.47 -15.56 -4.92
N LEU A 42 -1.30 -16.83 -5.30
CA LEU A 42 -1.18 -17.21 -6.72
C LEU A 42 -2.41 -16.79 -7.54
N PHE A 43 -3.60 -16.92 -6.97
CA PHE A 43 -4.83 -16.45 -7.59
C PHE A 43 -4.83 -14.93 -7.75
N ALA A 44 -4.51 -14.17 -6.70
CA ALA A 44 -4.40 -12.72 -6.78
C ALA A 44 -3.36 -12.28 -7.83
N LEU A 45 -2.19 -12.93 -7.89
CA LEU A 45 -1.17 -12.65 -8.89
C LEU A 45 -1.68 -12.89 -10.33
N LYS A 46 -2.48 -13.93 -10.55
CA LYS A 46 -3.08 -14.25 -11.86
C LYS A 46 -4.12 -13.21 -12.30
N GLU A 47 -4.96 -12.79 -11.36
CA GLU A 47 -6.09 -11.90 -11.65
C GLU A 47 -5.68 -10.43 -11.74
N ILE A 48 -4.73 -10.02 -10.90
CA ILE A 48 -4.33 -8.62 -10.74
C ILE A 48 -3.08 -8.29 -11.58
N GLY A 49 -2.16 -9.25 -11.77
CA GLY A 49 -0.82 -8.97 -12.32
C GLY A 49 -0.05 -7.99 -11.43
N SER A 50 1.04 -7.39 -11.93
CA SER A 50 1.65 -6.23 -11.26
C SER A 50 0.71 -5.03 -11.32
N ALA A 51 0.12 -4.65 -10.19
CA ALA A 51 -0.72 -3.47 -10.12
C ALA A 51 -0.26 -2.58 -8.98
N VAL A 52 0.16 -1.36 -9.32
CA VAL A 52 0.25 -0.27 -8.36
C VAL A 52 -1.18 0.12 -7.99
N MET A 53 -1.70 -0.46 -6.92
CA MET A 53 -2.96 -0.05 -6.33
C MET A 53 -2.73 1.24 -5.55
N CYS A 54 -3.24 2.37 -6.03
CA CYS A 54 -3.09 3.62 -5.28
C CYS A 54 -3.88 3.56 -3.98
N SER A 55 -3.15 3.74 -2.87
CA SER A 55 -3.65 4.09 -1.53
C SER A 55 -4.84 3.24 -1.10
N LYS A 56 -4.59 2.04 -0.56
CA LYS A 56 -5.61 1.32 0.22
C LYS A 56 -5.35 1.52 1.69
N ILE A 57 -6.39 1.40 2.50
CA ILE A 57 -6.28 1.41 3.94
C ILE A 57 -6.72 0.06 4.50
N PHE A 58 -6.08 -0.37 5.59
CA PHE A 58 -6.37 -1.65 6.22
C PHE A 58 -6.37 -1.53 7.74
N LYS A 59 -7.41 -2.03 8.42
CA LYS A 59 -7.47 -2.08 9.87
C LYS A 59 -6.85 -3.39 10.41
N PRO A 60 -5.72 -3.33 11.14
CA PRO A 60 -5.03 -4.54 11.58
C PRO A 60 -5.76 -5.22 12.76
N ILE A 61 -5.62 -6.55 12.86
CA ILE A 61 -6.20 -7.32 13.99
C ILE A 61 -5.39 -7.18 15.30
N GLN A 62 -4.14 -6.75 15.21
CA GLN A 62 -3.31 -6.34 16.35
C GLN A 62 -2.84 -4.90 16.15
N SER A 63 -2.75 -4.14 17.23
CA SER A 63 -2.20 -2.78 17.18
C SER A 63 -0.74 -2.82 16.73
N THR A 64 -0.40 -1.98 15.74
CA THR A 64 0.98 -1.81 15.27
C THR A 64 1.78 -0.85 16.13
N GLY A 65 1.13 -0.13 17.06
CA GLY A 65 1.76 0.88 17.91
C GLY A 65 2.20 2.17 17.17
N LEU A 66 2.03 2.22 15.85
CA LEU A 66 2.41 3.36 15.01
C LEU A 66 1.34 4.45 14.97
N THR A 67 0.09 4.03 15.10
CA THR A 67 -1.09 4.87 14.99
C THR A 67 -2.08 4.41 16.09
N GLY A 68 -2.88 5.31 16.66
CA GLY A 68 -3.71 5.03 17.86
C GLY A 68 -4.64 3.81 17.68
N ASP A 69 -5.29 3.33 18.76
CA ASP A 69 -5.99 2.03 18.84
C ASP A 69 -7.08 1.73 17.78
N ASP A 70 -7.37 2.64 16.85
CA ASP A 70 -8.31 2.49 15.73
C ASP A 70 -7.70 2.74 14.34
N ALA A 71 -6.38 2.90 14.25
CA ALA A 71 -5.80 3.49 13.08
C ALA A 71 -5.52 2.48 11.97
N TYR A 72 -5.91 2.92 10.78
CA TYR A 72 -5.69 2.19 9.54
C TYR A 72 -4.21 2.29 9.13
N LEU A 73 -3.75 1.24 8.46
CA LEU A 73 -2.46 1.19 7.77
C LEU A 73 -2.65 1.60 6.32
N ASP A 74 -1.79 2.47 5.82
CA ASP A 74 -1.73 2.78 4.40
C ASP A 74 -0.95 1.68 3.66
N ILE A 75 -1.61 1.07 2.68
CA ILE A 75 -1.04 0.11 1.74
C ILE A 75 -0.83 0.84 0.43
N LEU A 76 0.44 1.02 0.05
CA LEU A 76 0.84 1.96 -1.01
C LEU A 76 0.92 1.30 -2.38
N SER A 77 1.47 0.09 -2.44
CA SER A 77 1.72 -0.64 -3.68
C SER A 77 1.78 -2.13 -3.38
N PHE A 78 1.14 -2.95 -4.21
CA PHE A 78 1.31 -4.40 -4.15
C PHE A 78 2.48 -4.80 -5.05
N TYR A 79 3.40 -5.58 -4.49
CA TYR A 79 4.44 -6.24 -5.26
C TYR A 79 3.82 -7.42 -5.99
N CYS A 80 3.42 -7.18 -7.23
CA CYS A 80 2.94 -8.23 -8.09
C CYS A 80 3.83 -8.28 -9.34
N GLY A 81 4.12 -9.48 -9.84
CA GLY A 81 5.23 -9.74 -10.77
C GLY A 81 6.37 -10.47 -10.04
N ALA A 82 6.77 -11.63 -10.56
CA ALA A 82 7.47 -12.62 -9.72
C ALA A 82 8.98 -12.39 -9.61
N LEU A 83 9.66 -11.79 -10.59
CA LEU A 83 11.14 -11.80 -10.56
C LEU A 83 11.91 -10.55 -10.99
N LYS A 84 11.37 -9.69 -11.85
CA LYS A 84 12.19 -8.63 -12.46
C LYS A 84 11.68 -7.23 -12.13
N GLY A 85 12.60 -6.37 -11.72
CA GLY A 85 12.31 -5.00 -11.28
C GLY A 85 12.38 -4.85 -9.75
N SER A 86 12.64 -3.64 -9.26
CA SER A 86 12.57 -3.32 -7.83
C SER A 86 11.18 -3.60 -7.27
N ASP A 87 10.15 -3.42 -8.09
CA ASP A 87 8.74 -3.48 -7.71
C ASP A 87 8.14 -4.87 -7.95
N SER A 88 9.00 -5.89 -8.06
CA SER A 88 8.62 -7.31 -8.13
C SER A 88 8.79 -8.00 -6.79
N LEU A 89 8.10 -9.13 -6.59
CA LEU A 89 8.31 -10.01 -5.44
C LEU A 89 9.80 -10.38 -5.29
N GLY A 90 10.44 -10.76 -6.40
CA GLY A 90 11.87 -11.09 -6.42
C GLY A 90 12.76 -9.92 -6.00
N GLY A 91 12.46 -8.70 -6.46
CA GLY A 91 13.19 -7.47 -6.13
C GLY A 91 13.05 -7.08 -4.66
N ALA A 92 11.81 -7.03 -4.16
CA ALA A 92 11.51 -6.70 -2.76
C ALA A 92 12.17 -7.70 -1.80
N ASN A 93 11.97 -9.00 -2.03
CA ASN A 93 12.53 -10.03 -1.15
C ASN A 93 14.07 -10.10 -1.22
N LYS A 94 14.68 -9.71 -2.34
CA LYS A 94 16.14 -9.56 -2.43
C LYS A 94 16.63 -8.36 -1.60
N THR A 95 15.92 -7.23 -1.66
CA THR A 95 16.27 -6.00 -0.90
C THR A 95 16.25 -6.24 0.61
N PHE A 96 15.29 -7.03 1.08
CA PHE A 96 15.11 -7.30 2.52
C PHE A 96 15.63 -8.68 2.97
N ALA A 97 16.35 -9.39 2.10
CA ALA A 97 16.92 -10.69 2.39
C ALA A 97 17.82 -10.65 3.65
N GLY A 98 17.63 -11.61 4.56
CA GLY A 98 18.39 -11.70 5.81
C GLY A 98 17.95 -10.73 6.91
N ARG A 99 16.94 -9.88 6.68
CA ARG A 99 16.35 -8.97 7.69
C ARG A 99 14.99 -9.44 8.21
N MET A 100 14.39 -10.42 7.55
CA MET A 100 13.08 -11.00 7.89
C MET A 100 13.21 -12.50 8.09
N SER A 101 12.21 -13.11 8.74
CA SER A 101 12.06 -14.56 8.76
C SER A 101 12.06 -15.13 7.32
N PRO A 102 12.74 -16.27 7.06
CA PRO A 102 12.83 -16.86 5.72
C PRO A 102 11.50 -17.35 5.15
N ASP A 103 10.49 -17.50 6.01
CA ASP A 103 9.13 -17.88 5.60
C ASP A 103 8.26 -16.68 5.22
N LEU A 104 8.75 -15.45 5.43
CA LEU A 104 8.04 -14.23 5.04
C LEU A 104 8.41 -13.81 3.62
N VAL A 105 7.36 -13.52 2.86
CA VAL A 105 7.45 -12.94 1.52
C VAL A 105 6.83 -11.56 1.55
N VAL A 106 7.59 -10.55 1.12
CA VAL A 106 7.06 -9.19 0.95
C VAL A 106 6.06 -9.17 -0.20
N ILE A 107 4.87 -8.63 0.04
CA ILE A 107 3.74 -8.58 -0.92
C ILE A 107 3.19 -7.17 -1.15
N ALA A 108 3.45 -6.21 -0.27
CA ALA A 108 3.11 -4.80 -0.51
C ALA A 108 4.01 -3.83 0.29
N ASP A 109 4.10 -2.60 -0.18
CA ASP A 109 4.65 -1.48 0.58
C ASP A 109 3.63 -0.89 1.54
N ALA A 110 4.11 -0.49 2.71
CA ALA A 110 3.39 0.36 3.63
C ALA A 110 4.08 1.72 3.81
N SER A 111 3.35 2.69 4.36
CA SER A 111 3.90 4.00 4.72
C SER A 111 5.13 3.89 5.63
N GLY A 112 6.11 4.78 5.44
CA GLY A 112 7.30 4.85 6.28
C GLY A 112 8.47 3.94 5.85
N GLY A 113 8.35 3.23 4.72
CA GLY A 113 9.37 2.26 4.28
C GLY A 113 9.16 0.85 4.85
N ASP A 114 8.09 0.68 5.62
CA ASP A 114 7.65 -0.60 6.17
C ASP A 114 6.96 -1.44 5.10
N GLN A 115 6.80 -2.73 5.39
CA GLN A 115 6.37 -3.71 4.39
C GLN A 115 5.20 -4.54 4.90
N ILE A 116 4.36 -5.01 3.98
CA ILE A 116 3.37 -6.06 4.25
C ILE A 116 3.94 -7.37 3.76
N CYS A 117 4.00 -8.34 4.66
CA CYS A 117 4.57 -9.65 4.41
C CYS A 117 3.52 -10.74 4.61
N ILE A 118 3.62 -11.81 3.82
CA ILE A 118 2.85 -13.04 4.02
C ILE A 118 3.79 -14.15 4.51
N ASP A 119 3.38 -14.88 5.53
CA ASP A 119 4.00 -16.14 5.90
C ASP A 119 3.50 -17.24 4.96
N VAL A 120 4.41 -17.81 4.17
CA VAL A 120 4.04 -18.81 3.14
C VAL A 120 3.59 -20.14 3.73
N LYS A 121 3.92 -20.44 5.00
CA LYS A 121 3.49 -21.68 5.69
C LYS A 121 2.11 -21.52 6.31
N THR A 122 1.82 -20.36 6.89
CA THR A 122 0.57 -20.12 7.63
C THR A 122 -0.45 -19.30 6.84
N SER A 123 -0.04 -18.67 5.75
CA SER A 123 -0.80 -17.67 4.99
C SER A 123 -1.22 -16.45 5.79
N LYS A 124 -0.68 -16.25 7.00
CA LYS A 124 -0.91 -15.06 7.83
C LYS A 124 -0.20 -13.87 7.24
N VAL A 125 -0.77 -12.69 7.46
CA VAL A 125 -0.23 -11.42 6.94
C VAL A 125 0.28 -10.59 8.10
N TYR A 126 1.51 -10.10 7.95
CA TYR A 126 2.23 -9.32 8.93
C TYR A 126 2.57 -7.94 8.38
N TYR A 127 2.54 -6.96 9.26
CA TYR A 127 3.20 -5.69 9.08
C TYR A 127 4.64 -5.81 9.59
N TRP A 128 5.61 -5.47 8.74
CA TRP A 128 7.02 -5.52 9.07
C TRP A 128 7.62 -4.12 9.17
N ARG A 129 8.12 -3.79 10.36
CA ARG A 129 8.82 -2.54 10.67
C ARG A 129 10.29 -2.64 10.28
N HIS A 130 10.71 -1.83 9.32
CA HIS A 130 12.07 -1.90 8.79
C HIS A 130 13.12 -1.33 9.76
N ASP A 131 12.71 -0.44 10.67
CA ASP A 131 13.56 0.29 11.61
C ASP A 131 13.48 -0.25 13.05
N ALA A 132 12.84 -1.40 13.26
CA ALA A 132 12.72 -2.02 14.56
C ALA A 132 14.10 -2.28 15.19
N CYS A 133 14.27 -1.84 16.44
CA CYS A 133 15.50 -2.06 17.21
C CYS A 133 15.68 -3.54 17.58
N GLU A 134 16.92 -3.95 17.85
CA GLU A 134 17.23 -5.31 18.30
C GLU A 134 16.44 -5.65 19.59
N GLY A 135 15.63 -6.70 19.53
CA GLY A 135 14.75 -7.13 20.63
C GLY A 135 13.32 -6.60 20.56
N GLU A 136 12.98 -5.72 19.62
CA GLU A 136 11.58 -5.36 19.33
C GLU A 136 10.92 -6.38 18.39
N LEU A 137 9.60 -6.50 18.47
CA LEU A 137 8.82 -7.21 17.46
C LEU A 137 8.84 -6.40 16.16
N SER A 138 9.65 -6.83 15.20
CA SER A 138 9.66 -6.28 13.84
C SER A 138 8.44 -6.73 13.04
N GLU A 139 7.83 -7.86 13.40
CA GLU A 139 6.72 -8.49 12.69
C GLU A 139 5.44 -8.44 13.56
N ILE A 140 4.39 -7.78 13.07
CA ILE A 140 3.13 -7.59 13.78
C ILE A 140 2.00 -8.24 12.96
N LEU A 141 1.23 -9.13 13.57
CA LEU A 141 0.16 -9.84 12.86
C LEU A 141 -1.01 -8.90 12.56
N ILE A 142 -1.30 -8.70 11.27
CA ILE A 142 -2.39 -7.81 10.84
C ILE A 142 -3.59 -8.56 10.25
N ALA A 143 -3.41 -9.78 9.75
CA ALA A 143 -4.51 -10.66 9.33
C ALA A 143 -4.19 -12.14 9.51
N ASP A 144 -5.19 -12.95 9.86
CA ASP A 144 -5.05 -14.39 10.05
C ASP A 144 -4.97 -15.20 8.75
N SER A 145 -5.28 -14.58 7.61
CA SER A 145 -5.09 -15.14 6.28
C SER A 145 -4.96 -14.06 5.22
N PHE A 146 -4.36 -14.40 4.08
CA PHE A 146 -4.30 -13.52 2.91
C PHE A 146 -5.70 -13.17 2.37
N ASP A 147 -6.64 -14.13 2.38
CA ASP A 147 -8.01 -13.86 1.96
C ASP A 147 -8.67 -12.81 2.86
N ALA A 148 -8.52 -12.95 4.19
CA ALA A 148 -9.04 -11.97 5.15
C ALA A 148 -8.33 -10.62 5.07
N PHE A 149 -7.10 -10.57 4.54
CA PHE A 149 -6.42 -9.31 4.26
C PHE A 149 -7.04 -8.63 3.04
N ILE A 150 -7.12 -9.33 1.92
CA ILE A 150 -7.68 -8.81 0.67
C ILE A 150 -9.15 -8.39 0.82
N ASP A 151 -9.98 -9.19 1.48
CA ASP A 151 -11.42 -8.93 1.66
C ASP A 151 -11.72 -7.69 2.53
N ARG A 152 -10.73 -7.18 3.29
CA ARG A 152 -10.88 -6.03 4.18
C ARG A 152 -10.04 -4.82 3.73
N LEU A 153 -9.50 -4.85 2.51
CA LEU A 153 -8.87 -3.67 1.92
C LEU A 153 -9.95 -2.64 1.59
N GLU A 154 -9.80 -1.45 2.13
CA GLU A 154 -10.71 -0.34 1.88
C GLU A 154 -10.02 0.72 1.02
N THR A 155 -10.78 1.38 0.14
CA THR A 155 -10.30 2.63 -0.48
C THR A 155 -10.45 3.73 0.58
N PRO A 156 -9.40 4.50 0.91
CA PRO A 156 -9.55 5.66 1.76
C PRO A 156 -10.61 6.55 1.16
N VAL A 157 -11.60 6.90 1.97
CA VAL A 157 -12.55 7.94 1.61
C VAL A 157 -11.70 9.18 1.42
N GLU A 158 -11.59 9.70 0.17
CA GLU A 158 -10.99 11.00 -0.01
C GLU A 158 -11.70 11.94 0.95
N PRO A 159 -10.98 12.74 1.76
CA PRO A 159 -11.67 13.75 2.54
C PRO A 159 -12.51 14.53 1.53
N GLU A 160 -13.83 14.58 1.73
CA GLU A 160 -14.72 15.40 0.90
C GLU A 160 -13.96 16.69 0.64
N ARG A 161 -13.75 17.04 -0.64
CA ARG A 161 -13.06 18.29 -0.99
C ARG A 161 -13.62 19.33 -0.05
N MET A 162 -12.80 19.81 0.88
CA MET A 162 -13.27 20.71 1.91
C MET A 162 -13.56 22.00 1.15
N GLU A 163 -14.83 22.17 0.76
CA GLU A 163 -15.26 23.33 0.00
C GLU A 163 -15.22 24.51 0.97
N PHE A 164 -14.11 25.24 0.93
CA PHE A 164 -14.02 26.50 1.64
C PHE A 164 -15.00 27.46 1.00
N THR A 165 -15.81 28.10 1.82
CA THR A 165 -16.69 29.16 1.37
C THR A 165 -15.88 30.33 0.82
N ASP A 166 -16.47 31.13 -0.07
CA ASP A 166 -15.85 32.37 -0.58
C ASP A 166 -15.39 33.30 0.56
N ALA A 167 -16.11 33.28 1.70
CA ALA A 167 -15.78 34.05 2.90
C ALA A 167 -14.49 33.56 3.58
N GLU A 168 -14.31 32.25 3.73
CA GLU A 168 -13.09 31.65 4.32
C GLU A 168 -11.88 31.82 3.41
N ILE A 169 -12.10 31.72 2.10
CA ILE A 169 -11.11 32.03 1.07
C ILE A 169 -10.68 33.49 1.18
N ALA A 170 -11.63 34.43 1.23
CA ALA A 170 -11.34 35.86 1.35
C ALA A 170 -10.61 36.19 2.66
N ALA A 171 -11.00 35.59 3.78
CA ALA A 171 -10.33 35.76 5.06
C ALA A 171 -8.87 35.26 5.02
N THR A 172 -8.63 34.12 4.36
CA THR A 172 -7.29 33.56 4.19
C THR A 172 -6.44 34.42 3.26
N ASP A 173 -7.00 34.87 2.14
CA ASP A 173 -6.34 35.79 1.19
C ASP A 173 -5.94 37.10 1.89
N ALA A 174 -6.83 37.68 2.71
CA ALA A 174 -6.56 38.88 3.50
C ALA A 174 -5.43 38.66 4.52
N ARG A 175 -5.40 37.50 5.18
CA ARG A 175 -4.33 37.10 6.10
C ARG A 175 -2.98 37.00 5.38
N ILE A 176 -2.94 36.31 4.25
CA ILE A 176 -1.72 36.14 3.43
C ILE A 176 -1.23 37.50 2.93
N LEU A 177 -2.12 38.36 2.45
CA LEU A 177 -1.75 39.70 1.99
C LEU A 177 -1.10 40.52 3.12
N ARG A 178 -1.69 40.48 4.32
CA ARG A 178 -1.19 41.20 5.49
C ARG A 178 0.16 40.67 5.99
N GLU A 179 0.33 39.35 6.01
CA GLU A 179 1.49 38.71 6.66
C GLU A 179 2.65 38.41 5.70
N ARG A 180 2.35 38.21 4.41
CA ARG A 180 3.32 37.69 3.41
C ARG A 180 3.34 38.50 2.11
N GLY A 181 2.50 39.53 2.00
CA GLY A 181 2.50 40.45 0.87
C GLY A 181 1.85 39.92 -0.42
N PRO A 182 1.73 40.80 -1.43
CA PRO A 182 0.94 40.53 -2.64
C PRO A 182 1.53 39.43 -3.53
N GLU A 183 2.87 39.28 -3.58
CA GLU A 183 3.50 38.22 -4.37
C GLU A 183 3.16 36.81 -3.86
N SER A 184 3.10 36.65 -2.54
CA SER A 184 2.73 35.39 -1.90
C SER A 184 1.27 35.04 -2.15
N LEU A 185 0.39 36.04 -2.10
CA LEU A 185 -1.03 35.89 -2.43
C LEU A 185 -1.22 35.44 -3.90
N GLU A 186 -0.50 36.06 -4.82
CA GLU A 186 -0.58 35.74 -6.25
C GLU A 186 -0.10 34.30 -6.54
N ARG A 187 0.95 33.84 -5.86
CA ARG A 187 1.41 32.43 -5.97
C ARG A 187 0.33 31.45 -5.49
N VAL A 188 -0.29 31.73 -4.33
CA VAL A 188 -1.34 30.87 -3.77
C VAL A 188 -2.56 30.82 -4.70
N ARG A 189 -2.97 31.95 -5.28
CA ARG A 189 -4.07 32.00 -6.26
C ARG A 189 -3.78 31.20 -7.52
N LYS A 190 -2.56 31.30 -8.07
CA LYS A 190 -2.14 30.49 -9.23
C LYS A 190 -2.16 28.99 -8.93
N ILE A 191 -1.73 28.59 -7.74
CA ILE A 191 -1.79 27.20 -7.28
C ILE A 191 -3.25 26.77 -7.20
N ARG A 192 -4.13 27.53 -6.52
CA ARG A 192 -5.56 27.21 -6.40
C ARG A 192 -6.25 27.05 -7.77
N ALA A 193 -6.04 27.99 -8.68
CA ALA A 193 -6.59 27.96 -10.04
C ALA A 193 -6.10 26.76 -10.88
N LYS A 194 -4.94 26.18 -10.56
CA LYS A 194 -4.43 24.96 -11.20
C LYS A 194 -5.17 23.71 -10.72
N TYR A 195 -5.64 23.70 -9.48
CA TYR A 195 -6.35 22.55 -8.86
C TYR A 195 -7.87 22.60 -9.05
N GLU A 196 -8.46 23.76 -9.39
CA GLU A 196 -9.88 23.88 -9.74
C GLU A 196 -10.22 23.38 -11.17
N LYS A 197 -9.22 23.16 -12.04
CA LYS A 197 -9.39 22.72 -13.44
C LYS A 197 -9.24 21.20 -13.66
N LYS A 198 -9.19 20.42 -12.59
CA LYS A 198 -9.20 18.94 -12.60
C LYS A 198 -10.43 18.44 -11.87
#